data_AF-A0A4Y7Q9Z9-F1
#
_entry.id   AF-A0A4Y7Q9Z9-F1
#
_cell.length_a   1.000
_cell.length_b   1.000
_cell.length_c   1.000
_cell.angle_alpha   90.00
_cell.angle_beta   90.00
_cell.angle_gamma   90.00
#
_symmetry.space_group_name_H-M   'P 1'
#
loop_
_entity.id
_entity.type
_entity.pdbx_description
1 polymer ?
#
loop_
_entity_poly.entity_id
_entity_poly.type
_entity_poly.pdbx_seq_one_letter_code
_entity_poly.pdbx_strand_id
1 'polypeptide(L)'
;MVTPRFSQTQVDCPIEFVVSYWIKPVFILQINEPNGICDPSARRTADLSIRTVIRELVPSSPLPTLDGVCTFGTKLCFYRADQQAITLPFVVEGDHDKEANLAPLEHWNCDILEQKGADQLKSVADQLKEECKKTGSPW
;
A
#
# COMPACT_ATOMS: atom_id res chain seq x y z
N MET A 1 -12.78 3.71 11.62
CA MET A 1 -12.04 4.80 12.32
C MET A 1 -10.64 4.78 11.73
N VAL A 2 -10.13 5.89 11.19
CA VAL A 2 -8.73 5.94 10.73
C VAL A 2 -7.89 6.30 11.95
N THR A 3 -7.03 5.40 12.38
CA THR A 3 -6.15 5.65 13.53
C THR A 3 -4.75 5.90 12.99
N PRO A 4 -4.29 7.16 12.93
CA PRO A 4 -2.92 7.44 12.52
C PRO A 4 -1.96 6.88 13.58
N ARG A 5 -0.98 6.08 13.17
CA ARG A 5 0.18 5.75 14.01
C ARG A 5 1.32 6.66 13.58
N PHE A 6 1.76 7.52 14.50
CA PHE A 6 2.95 8.36 14.32
C PHE A 6 4.11 7.75 15.11
N SER A 7 5.19 7.36 14.42
CA SER A 7 6.51 7.20 15.02
C SER A 7 7.41 8.32 14.50
N GLN A 8 7.59 9.37 15.31
CA GLN A 8 8.43 10.53 14.98
C GLN A 8 9.87 10.26 15.39
N THR A 9 10.77 10.10 14.42
CA THR A 9 12.17 10.59 14.44
C THR A 9 12.78 10.34 13.05
N GLN A 10 13.22 11.39 12.35
CA GLN A 10 14.07 11.43 11.14
C GLN A 10 13.39 11.98 9.87
N VAL A 11 14.11 12.88 9.18
CA VAL A 11 13.65 13.81 8.12
C VAL A 11 13.21 13.12 6.83
N ASP A 12 13.35 11.80 6.70
CA ASP A 12 13.03 11.03 5.50
C ASP A 12 12.09 9.84 5.75
N CYS A 13 11.36 9.84 6.88
CA CYS A 13 10.40 8.78 7.17
C CYS A 13 9.11 8.96 6.37
N PRO A 14 8.62 7.93 5.67
CA PRO A 14 7.31 8.00 5.02
C PRO A 14 6.21 8.18 6.06
N ILE A 15 5.14 8.87 5.67
CA ILE A 15 3.93 8.96 6.49
C ILE A 15 3.06 7.76 6.16
N GLU A 16 2.78 6.94 7.16
CA GLU A 16 1.98 5.73 7.02
C GLU A 16 0.61 5.90 7.68
N PHE A 17 -0.44 5.59 6.92
CA PHE A 17 -1.82 5.53 7.41
C PHE A 17 -2.33 4.10 7.30
N VAL A 18 -2.68 3.53 8.44
CA VAL A 18 -3.41 2.27 8.51
C VAL A 18 -4.89 2.59 8.65
N VAL A 19 -5.66 2.23 7.63
CA VAL A 19 -7.12 2.34 7.64
C VAL A 19 -7.68 1.09 8.26
N SER A 20 -8.48 1.28 9.32
CA SER A 20 -9.05 0.18 10.09
C SER A 20 -10.57 0.18 10.02
N TYR A 21 -11.13 -1.03 9.85
CA TYR A 21 -12.52 -1.32 10.13
C TYR A 21 -12.59 -1.83 11.58
N TRP A 22 -13.27 -1.06 12.45
CA TRP A 22 -13.12 -1.16 13.91
C TRP A 22 -11.66 -1.00 14.36
N ILE A 23 -11.00 -2.10 14.72
CA ILE A 23 -9.60 -2.17 15.15
C ILE A 23 -8.74 -3.04 14.23
N LYS A 24 -9.31 -3.54 13.12
CA LYS A 24 -8.66 -4.49 12.21
C LYS A 24 -8.24 -3.76 10.92
N PRO A 25 -6.99 -3.93 10.45
CA PRO A 25 -6.50 -3.23 9.27
C PRO A 25 -7.19 -3.74 8.01
N VAL A 26 -7.64 -2.81 7.17
CA VAL A 26 -8.29 -3.12 5.88
C VAL A 26 -7.60 -2.45 4.70
N PHE A 27 -6.80 -1.41 4.94
CA PHE A 27 -6.03 -0.75 3.89
C PHE A 27 -4.82 0.01 4.45
N ILE A 28 -3.76 0.16 3.66
CA ILE A 28 -2.56 0.92 4.01
C ILE A 28 -2.31 2.01 2.96
N LEU A 29 -1.99 3.22 3.42
CA LEU A 29 -1.49 4.30 2.56
C LEU A 29 -0.14 4.78 3.09
N GLN A 30 0.91 4.61 2.29
CA GLN A 30 2.24 5.15 2.55
C GLN A 30 2.49 6.33 1.64
N ILE A 31 2.82 7.49 2.21
CA ILE A 31 3.12 8.73 1.50
C ILE A 31 4.61 9.03 1.68
N ASN A 32 5.34 9.08 0.58
CA ASN A 32 6.77 9.40 0.55
C ASN A 32 7.00 10.79 -0.04
N GLU A 33 8.20 11.33 0.17
CA GLU A 33 8.59 12.65 -0.33
C GLU A 33 8.55 12.71 -1.88
N PRO A 34 7.80 13.62 -2.52
CA PRO A 34 7.52 13.56 -3.95
C PRO A 34 8.76 13.46 -4.85
N ASN A 35 9.84 14.18 -4.51
CA ASN A 35 11.07 14.20 -5.29
C ASN A 35 11.88 12.90 -5.19
N GLY A 36 11.58 12.05 -4.20
CA GLY A 36 12.20 10.75 -4.03
C GLY A 36 11.91 9.77 -5.17
N ILE A 37 10.86 10.01 -5.98
CA ILE A 37 10.53 9.12 -7.10
C ILE A 37 11.66 9.01 -8.13
N CYS A 38 12.51 10.02 -8.27
CA CYS A 38 13.62 9.99 -9.22
C CYS A 38 14.82 9.17 -8.70
N ASP A 39 14.90 8.93 -7.38
CA ASP A 39 15.96 8.16 -6.75
C ASP A 39 15.58 6.67 -6.65
N PRO A 40 16.32 5.76 -7.33
CA PRO A 40 16.10 4.32 -7.20
C PRO A 40 16.18 3.80 -5.76
N SER A 41 17.00 4.42 -4.91
CA SER A 41 17.16 4.01 -3.51
C SER A 41 15.92 4.36 -2.70
N ALA A 42 15.39 5.58 -2.85
CA ALA A 42 14.13 5.97 -2.24
C ALA A 42 12.96 5.09 -2.70
N ARG A 43 12.85 4.78 -4.00
CA ARG A 43 11.82 3.85 -4.52
C ARG A 43 11.91 2.47 -3.89
N ARG A 44 13.12 1.92 -3.79
CA ARG A 44 13.36 0.63 -3.14
C ARG A 44 12.99 0.65 -1.66
N THR A 45 13.40 1.67 -0.93
CA THR A 45 13.05 1.81 0.49
C THR A 45 11.54 1.90 0.67
N ALA A 46 10.86 2.68 -0.17
CA ALA A 46 9.41 2.81 -0.13
C ALA A 46 8.69 1.48 -0.41
N ASP A 47 9.14 0.71 -1.42
CA ASP A 47 8.61 -0.62 -1.75
C ASP A 47 8.83 -1.63 -0.62
N LEU A 48 10.03 -1.68 -0.05
CA LEU A 48 10.34 -2.57 1.07
C LEU A 48 9.53 -2.21 2.33
N SER A 49 9.35 -0.92 2.61
CA SER A 49 8.58 -0.44 3.77
C SER A 49 7.14 -0.91 3.69
N ILE A 50 6.43 -0.62 2.59
CA ILE A 50 5.01 -0.99 2.48
C ILE A 50 4.82 -2.51 2.44
N ARG A 51 5.72 -3.27 1.79
CA ARG A 51 5.68 -4.75 1.82
C ARG A 51 5.84 -5.27 3.25
N THR A 52 6.72 -4.66 4.04
CA THR A 52 6.93 -5.03 5.45
C THR A 52 5.65 -4.79 6.26
N VAL A 53 5.07 -3.59 6.17
CA VAL A 53 3.84 -3.24 6.87
C VAL A 53 2.67 -4.15 6.46
N ILE A 54 2.53 -4.44 5.16
CA ILE A 54 1.50 -5.37 4.67
C ILE A 54 1.69 -6.77 5.28
N ARG A 55 2.91 -7.33 5.27
CA ARG A 55 3.19 -8.66 5.86
C ARG A 55 2.82 -8.72 7.34
N GLU A 56 3.14 -7.67 8.08
CA GLU A 56 2.84 -7.59 9.52
C GLU A 56 1.34 -7.52 9.79
N LEU A 57 0.58 -6.82 8.94
CA LEU A 57 -0.83 -6.54 9.18
C LEU A 57 -1.80 -7.54 8.54
N VAL A 58 -1.42 -8.21 7.44
CA VAL A 58 -2.25 -9.21 6.73
C VAL A 58 -2.88 -10.25 7.67
N PRO A 59 -2.14 -10.89 8.61
CA PRO A 59 -2.72 -11.91 9.49
C PRO A 59 -3.83 -11.38 10.41
N SER A 60 -3.87 -10.07 10.63
CA SER A 60 -4.86 -9.40 11.45
C SER A 60 -6.01 -8.77 10.65
N SER A 61 -5.93 -8.78 9.32
CA SER A 61 -6.98 -8.23 8.46
C SER A 61 -8.24 -9.11 8.52
N PRO A 62 -9.44 -8.53 8.57
CA PRO A 62 -10.68 -9.30 8.51
C PRO A 62 -11.04 -9.67 7.06
N LEU A 63 -10.32 -9.13 6.08
CA LEU A 63 -10.57 -9.34 4.65
C LEU A 63 -9.66 -10.47 4.12
N PRO A 64 -10.07 -11.18 3.05
CA PRO A 64 -9.23 -12.19 2.41
C PRO A 64 -7.89 -11.63 1.88
N THR A 65 -7.89 -10.34 1.52
CA THR A 65 -6.72 -9.62 1.04
C THR A 65 -6.59 -8.27 1.74
N LEU A 66 -5.36 -7.84 1.99
CA LEU A 66 -5.02 -6.49 2.45
C LEU A 66 -4.46 -5.67 1.27
N ASP A 67 -5.15 -4.59 0.94
CA ASP A 67 -4.73 -3.64 -0.09
C ASP A 67 -3.86 -2.52 0.49
N GLY A 68 -2.90 -2.05 -0.29
CA GLY A 68 -2.04 -0.93 0.06
C GLY A 68 -1.75 -0.03 -1.13
N VAL A 69 -1.45 1.24 -0.85
CA VAL A 69 -0.98 2.19 -1.84
C VAL A 69 0.26 2.91 -1.31
N CYS A 70 1.31 2.93 -2.11
CA CYS A 70 2.54 3.68 -1.86
C CYS A 70 2.60 4.85 -2.84
N THR A 71 2.86 6.06 -2.35
CA THR A 71 2.86 7.26 -3.20
C THR A 71 4.18 8.01 -3.17
N PHE A 72 4.50 8.63 -4.29
CA PHE A 72 5.46 9.73 -4.38
C PHE A 72 4.73 10.93 -4.99
N GLY A 73 4.34 11.89 -4.16
CA GLY A 73 3.45 12.96 -4.58
C GLY A 73 2.13 12.40 -5.13
N THR A 74 1.86 12.65 -6.41
CA THR A 74 0.62 12.22 -7.10
C THR A 74 0.72 10.82 -7.72
N LYS A 75 1.93 10.27 -7.81
CA LYS A 75 2.17 8.97 -8.43
C LYS A 75 1.90 7.84 -7.43
N LEU A 76 1.11 6.87 -7.84
CA LEU A 76 0.61 5.76 -7.03
C LEU A 76 1.20 4.43 -7.50
N CYS A 77 1.61 3.61 -6.54
CA CYS A 77 1.87 2.19 -6.72
C CYS A 77 0.90 1.41 -5.83
N PHE A 78 0.19 0.44 -6.41
CA PHE A 78 -0.78 -0.39 -5.71
C PHE A 78 -0.13 -1.70 -5.24
N TYR A 79 -0.57 -2.20 -4.10
CA TYR A 79 -0.12 -3.45 -3.50
C TYR A 79 -1.37 -4.23 -3.06
N ARG A 80 -1.34 -5.55 -3.20
CA ARG A 80 -2.36 -6.46 -2.66
C ARG A 80 -1.68 -7.65 -2.05
N ALA A 81 -2.16 -8.16 -0.93
CA ALA A 81 -1.60 -9.38 -0.35
C ALA A 81 -2.68 -10.24 0.28
N ASP A 82 -2.50 -11.55 0.19
CA ASP A 82 -3.23 -12.52 1.00
C ASP A 82 -2.29 -13.14 2.05
N GLN A 83 -2.78 -14.12 2.80
CA GLN A 83 -2.01 -14.79 3.85
C GLN A 83 -0.80 -15.60 3.33
N GLN A 84 -0.71 -15.83 2.02
CA GLN A 84 0.32 -16.66 1.39
C GLN A 84 1.34 -15.83 0.63
N ALA A 85 0.92 -14.75 -0.04
CA ALA A 85 1.77 -13.96 -0.91
C ALA A 85 1.37 -12.48 -0.96
N ILE A 86 2.37 -11.62 -1.17
CA ILE A 86 2.14 -10.25 -1.65
C ILE A 86 2.13 -10.28 -3.18
N THR A 87 1.03 -9.84 -3.76
CA THR A 87 0.89 -9.55 -5.18
C THR A 87 1.04 -8.05 -5.42
N LEU A 88 2.10 -7.68 -6.13
CA LEU A 88 2.11 -6.40 -6.80
C LEU A 88 1.29 -6.51 -8.10
N PRO A 89 0.82 -5.39 -8.67
CA PRO A 89 0.46 -5.38 -10.08
C PRO A 89 1.63 -5.81 -11.00
N PHE A 90 2.88 -5.87 -10.52
CA PHE A 90 4.01 -6.52 -11.19
C PHE A 90 4.94 -7.24 -10.19
N VAL A 91 4.55 -8.42 -9.73
CA VAL A 91 5.53 -9.45 -9.39
C VAL A 91 5.59 -10.33 -10.63
N VAL A 92 6.67 -10.22 -11.41
CA VAL A 92 6.97 -11.22 -12.43
C VAL A 92 7.14 -12.55 -11.67
N GLU A 93 6.49 -13.62 -12.13
CA GLU A 93 6.68 -14.97 -11.57
C GLU A 93 8.19 -15.22 -11.38
N GLY A 94 8.63 -15.32 -10.12
CA GLY A 94 10.05 -15.48 -9.78
C GLY A 94 10.67 -14.36 -8.93
N ASP A 95 9.96 -13.25 -8.64
CA ASP A 95 10.44 -12.18 -7.74
C ASP A 95 10.52 -12.68 -6.28
N HIS A 96 11.57 -13.45 -6.01
CA HIS A 96 12.05 -13.70 -4.65
C HIS A 96 12.50 -12.35 -4.08
N ASP A 97 12.32 -12.11 -2.77
CA ASP A 97 12.72 -10.91 -2.00
C ASP A 97 14.11 -10.29 -2.31
N LYS A 98 14.95 -10.98 -3.09
CA LYS A 98 16.26 -10.57 -3.60
C LYS A 98 16.21 -9.64 -4.82
N GLU A 99 15.09 -9.55 -5.54
CA GLU A 99 14.92 -8.71 -6.75
C GLU A 99 14.35 -7.30 -6.48
N ALA A 100 14.11 -6.95 -5.21
CA ALA A 100 13.85 -5.57 -4.75
C ALA A 100 14.98 -4.57 -5.10
N ASN A 101 16.04 -4.99 -5.78
CA ASN A 101 17.20 -4.19 -6.13
C ASN A 101 16.88 -3.02 -7.07
N LEU A 102 15.72 -3.01 -7.75
CA LEU A 102 15.42 -2.01 -8.79
C LEU A 102 14.02 -1.39 -8.78
N ALA A 103 13.17 -1.61 -7.76
CA ALA A 103 11.78 -1.11 -7.64
C ALA A 103 11.37 -0.16 -8.80
N PRO A 104 10.90 -0.73 -9.92
CA PRO A 104 10.89 -0.03 -11.20
C PRO A 104 10.03 1.22 -11.13
N LEU A 105 10.43 2.27 -11.84
CA LEU A 105 9.67 3.52 -11.90
C LEU A 105 8.24 3.25 -12.42
N GLU A 106 8.10 2.24 -13.28
CA GLU A 106 6.88 1.75 -13.88
C GLU A 106 5.83 1.31 -12.85
N HIS A 107 6.23 1.00 -11.61
CA HIS A 107 5.30 0.72 -10.51
C HIS A 107 4.49 1.96 -10.09
N TRP A 108 5.06 3.16 -10.24
CA TRP A 108 4.43 4.45 -9.96
C TRP A 108 3.90 5.12 -11.24
N ASN A 109 3.37 4.32 -12.16
CA ASN A 109 2.85 4.82 -13.45
C ASN A 109 1.42 5.41 -13.36
N CYS A 110 0.73 5.23 -12.25
CA CYS A 110 -0.62 5.72 -12.04
C CYS A 110 -0.58 7.11 -11.38
N ASP A 111 -1.25 8.11 -11.96
CA ASP A 111 -1.29 9.46 -11.40
C ASP A 111 -2.70 9.78 -10.87
N ILE A 112 -2.81 10.13 -9.59
CA ILE A 112 -4.10 10.46 -8.96
C ILE A 112 -4.76 11.72 -9.56
N LEU A 113 -3.99 12.60 -10.20
CA LEU A 113 -4.53 13.78 -10.87
C LEU A 113 -5.13 13.45 -12.24
N GLU A 114 -4.86 12.26 -12.78
CA GLU A 114 -5.51 11.77 -13.98
C GLU A 114 -6.80 11.03 -13.63
N GLN A 115 -7.81 11.16 -14.49
CA GLN A 115 -9.12 10.51 -14.30
C GLN A 115 -8.98 9.00 -14.05
N LYS A 116 -8.11 8.34 -14.83
CA LYS A 116 -7.84 6.90 -14.69
C LYS A 116 -7.29 6.55 -13.30
N GLY A 117 -6.37 7.35 -12.76
CA GLY A 117 -5.80 7.08 -11.45
C GLY A 117 -6.75 7.38 -10.31
N ALA A 118 -7.53 8.45 -10.42
CA ALA A 118 -8.64 8.74 -9.51
C ALA A 118 -9.68 7.61 -9.48
N ASP A 119 -10.08 7.10 -10.65
CA ASP A 119 -11.03 6.01 -10.76
C ASP A 119 -10.47 4.70 -10.20
N GLN A 120 -9.19 4.42 -10.40
CA GLN A 120 -8.55 3.22 -9.86
C GLN A 120 -8.50 3.26 -8.32
N LEU A 121 -8.06 4.37 -7.72
CA LEU A 121 -8.06 4.51 -6.25
C LEU A 121 -9.47 4.46 -5.68
N LYS A 122 -10.44 5.10 -6.35
CA LYS A 122 -11.86 5.05 -5.97
C LYS A 122 -12.41 3.62 -6.04
N SER A 123 -12.09 2.87 -7.09
CA SER A 123 -12.50 1.48 -7.25
C SER A 123 -11.99 0.60 -6.11
N VAL A 124 -10.74 0.79 -5.67
CA VAL A 124 -10.20 0.08 -4.49
C VAL A 124 -10.99 0.45 -3.23
N ALA A 125 -11.22 1.75 -3.00
CA ALA A 125 -11.98 2.21 -1.85
C ALA A 125 -13.44 1.68 -1.83
N ASP A 126 -14.09 1.62 -2.98
CA ASP A 126 -15.46 1.11 -3.09
C ASP A 126 -15.52 -0.41 -2.92
N GLN A 127 -14.55 -1.15 -3.49
CA GLN A 127 -14.40 -2.59 -3.22
C GLN A 127 -14.22 -2.86 -1.72
N LEU A 128 -13.33 -2.13 -1.04
CA LEU A 128 -13.08 -2.27 0.39
C LEU A 128 -14.34 -2.03 1.23
N LYS A 129 -15.13 -1.01 0.89
CA LYS A 129 -16.41 -0.73 1.59
C LYS A 129 -17.38 -1.90 1.45
N GLU A 130 -17.52 -2.47 0.25
CA GLU A 130 -18.41 -3.61 0.02
C GLU A 130 -17.93 -4.87 0.76
N GLU A 131 -16.64 -5.16 0.76
CA GLU A 131 -16.08 -6.30 1.50
C GLU A 131 -16.21 -6.12 3.02
N CYS A 132 -16.04 -4.90 3.53
CA CYS A 132 -16.28 -4.58 4.94
C CYS A 132 -17.76 -4.75 5.35
N LYS A 133 -18.71 -4.47 4.44
CA LYS A 133 -20.15 -4.70 4.71
C LYS A 133 -20.46 -6.18 4.80
N LYS A 134 -19.89 -7.00 3.90
CA LYS A 134 -20.10 -8.46 3.85
C LYS A 134 -19.53 -9.17 5.07
N THR A 135 -18.40 -8.69 5.59
CA THR A 135 -17.76 -9.30 6.77
C THR A 135 -18.60 -9.16 8.04
N GLY A 136 -19.59 -8.26 8.09
CA GLY A 136 -20.66 -8.26 9.09
C GLY A 136 -20.23 -8.28 10.56
N SER A 137 -18.96 -7.97 10.88
CA SER A 137 -18.37 -8.33 12.17
C SER A 137 -18.90 -7.46 13.33
N PRO A 138 -19.47 -8.08 14.38
CA PRO A 138 -19.86 -7.44 15.63
C PRO A 138 -18.89 -7.69 16.80
N TRP A 139 -17.61 -8.02 16.54
CA TRP A 139 -16.59 -8.32 17.56
C TRP A 139 -15.36 -7.41 17.46
#